data_AF-A0A151MF02-F1
#
_entry.id   AF-A0A151MF02-F1
#
_cell.length_a   1.000
_cell.length_b   1.000
_cell.length_c   1.000
_cell.angle_alpha   90.00
_cell.angle_beta   90.00
_cell.angle_gamma   90.00
#
_symmetry.space_group_name_H-M   'P 1'
#
loop_
_entity.id
_entity.type
_entity.pdbx_description
1 polymer ?
#
loop_
_entity_poly.entity_id
_entity_poly.type
_entity_poly.pdbx_seq_one_letter_code
_entity_poly.pdbx_strand_id
1 'polypeptide(L)'
;MKTKATLLVLGSVLLCMLQTQAAIPKQQNLNIRKVAGLWYTSAMASVSHNFRNNYRGKKIWINFLQPRRSGNLVLRTLTEKGSSCEEDAIVLEKTEDPALFRISNKRSSEFHLVKTNYRGYLIVYARNIYPWQNEVPILFLYGRSIFTKLCTMTLYRRLVRSLQLSEEGLFRLRKPWKCLNIDNWGKKNPLS
;
A
#
# COMPACT_ATOMS: atom_id res chain seq x y z
N MET A 1 -24.33 41.98 35.36
CA MET A 1 -24.73 40.63 34.92
C MET A 1 -24.28 40.37 33.47
N LYS A 2 -22.97 40.29 33.18
CA LYS A 2 -22.44 40.05 31.82
C LYS A 2 -21.02 39.48 31.87
N THR A 3 -20.83 38.21 32.23
CA THR A 3 -19.50 37.54 32.14
C THR A 3 -19.59 36.01 32.24
N LYS A 4 -20.71 35.40 31.82
CA LYS A 4 -20.85 33.93 31.82
C LYS A 4 -21.08 33.30 30.44
N ALA A 5 -21.32 34.11 29.40
CA ALA A 5 -21.64 33.59 28.06
C ALA A 5 -20.40 33.30 27.19
N THR A 6 -19.25 33.95 27.44
CA THR A 6 -18.09 33.87 26.54
C THR A 6 -17.25 32.61 26.74
N LEU A 7 -17.26 32.02 27.94
CA LEU A 7 -16.48 30.81 28.27
C LEU A 7 -17.08 29.53 27.66
N LEU A 8 -18.40 29.50 27.42
CA LEU A 8 -19.07 28.32 26.86
C LEU A 8 -18.83 28.15 25.34
N VAL A 9 -18.57 29.25 24.63
CA VAL A 9 -18.32 29.21 23.18
C VAL A 9 -16.88 28.77 22.88
N LEU A 10 -15.89 29.22 23.68
CA LEU A 10 -14.49 28.78 23.52
C LEU A 10 -14.29 27.29 23.84
N GLY A 11 -15.08 26.72 24.74
CA GLY A 11 -15.03 25.28 25.05
C GLY A 11 -15.53 24.37 23.93
N SER A 12 -16.45 24.84 23.07
CA SER A 12 -17.01 24.01 21.98
C SER A 12 -16.18 24.02 20.69
N VAL A 13 -15.37 25.06 20.45
CA VAL A 13 -14.51 25.13 19.25
C VAL A 13 -13.30 24.18 19.38
N LEU A 14 -12.80 23.94 20.60
CA LEU A 14 -11.64 23.06 20.82
C LEU A 14 -11.92 21.58 20.54
N LEU A 15 -13.16 21.12 20.70
CA LEU A 15 -13.56 19.73 20.45
C LEU A 15 -13.67 19.38 18.95
N CYS A 16 -13.64 20.38 18.05
CA CYS A 16 -13.74 20.15 16.60
C CYS A 16 -12.39 19.82 15.93
N MET A 17 -11.28 19.88 16.69
CA MET A 17 -9.92 19.68 16.16
C MET A 17 -9.31 18.33 16.51
N LEU A 18 -10.00 17.46 17.24
CA LEU A 18 -9.64 16.04 17.35
C LEU A 18 -10.11 15.32 16.07
N GLN A 19 -9.47 15.65 14.94
CA GLN A 19 -9.40 14.73 13.82
C GLN A 19 -8.59 13.52 14.30
N THR A 20 -9.29 12.56 14.91
CA THR A 20 -8.73 11.22 15.13
C THR A 20 -8.38 10.71 13.74
N GLN A 21 -7.07 10.58 13.47
CA GLN A 21 -6.61 9.92 12.25
C GLN A 21 -7.31 8.56 12.21
N ALA A 22 -8.10 8.33 11.16
CA ALA A 22 -8.86 7.10 11.04
C ALA A 22 -7.90 5.92 11.21
N ALA A 23 -8.17 5.06 12.19
CA ALA A 23 -7.33 3.91 12.45
C ALA A 23 -7.18 3.10 11.16
N ILE A 24 -5.94 2.77 10.79
CA ILE A 24 -5.67 2.00 9.57
C ILE A 24 -6.36 0.65 9.69
N PRO A 25 -7.32 0.30 8.82
CA PRO A 25 -7.99 -1.00 8.90
C PRO A 25 -6.98 -2.12 8.64
N LYS A 26 -7.19 -3.25 9.30
CA LYS A 26 -6.29 -4.41 9.21
C LYS A 26 -7.07 -5.66 8.84
N GLN A 27 -6.45 -6.53 8.06
CA GLN A 27 -7.05 -7.81 7.69
C GLN A 27 -7.21 -8.70 8.93
N GLN A 28 -8.46 -8.99 9.29
CA GLN A 28 -8.75 -9.98 10.33
C GLN A 28 -8.48 -11.40 9.83
N ASN A 29 -8.06 -12.29 10.74
CA ASN A 29 -7.78 -13.70 10.47
C ASN A 29 -6.86 -13.91 9.25
N LEU A 30 -5.82 -13.09 9.15
CA LEU A 30 -4.90 -13.12 8.03
C LEU A 30 -4.14 -14.46 7.99
N ASN A 31 -4.25 -15.16 6.86
CA ASN A 31 -3.35 -16.25 6.53
C ASN A 31 -2.26 -15.73 5.60
N ILE A 32 -1.12 -15.34 6.18
CA ILE A 32 -0.02 -14.73 5.41
C ILE A 32 0.50 -15.66 4.30
N ARG A 33 0.45 -16.99 4.49
CA ARG A 33 0.90 -17.94 3.46
C ARG A 33 0.07 -17.84 2.18
N LYS A 34 -1.23 -17.52 2.28
CA LYS A 34 -2.12 -17.37 1.12
C LYS A 34 -1.87 -16.08 0.32
N VAL A 35 -1.07 -15.15 0.84
CA VAL A 35 -0.66 -13.93 0.12
C VAL A 35 0.45 -14.22 -0.90
N ALA A 36 1.11 -15.38 -0.81
CA ALA A 36 2.27 -15.71 -1.64
C ALA A 36 2.01 -15.57 -3.15
N GLY A 37 3.05 -15.18 -3.88
CA GLY A 37 3.08 -15.17 -5.34
C GLY A 37 2.98 -13.78 -5.96
N LEU A 38 2.62 -13.77 -7.25
CA LEU A 38 2.62 -12.59 -8.11
C LEU A 38 1.41 -11.67 -7.86
N TRP A 39 1.65 -10.36 -7.92
CA TRP A 39 0.68 -9.28 -7.73
C TRP A 39 1.02 -8.08 -8.62
N TYR A 40 0.03 -7.51 -9.28
CA TYR A 40 0.16 -6.33 -10.14
C TYR A 40 -0.37 -5.09 -9.44
N THR A 41 0.43 -4.02 -9.36
CA THR A 41 -0.08 -2.75 -8.84
C THR A 41 -1.07 -2.14 -9.81
N SER A 42 -2.34 -2.06 -9.39
CA SER A 42 -3.47 -1.57 -10.18
C SER A 42 -3.78 -0.10 -9.87
N ALA A 43 -3.66 0.31 -8.61
CA ALA A 43 -3.88 1.68 -8.18
C ALA A 43 -3.02 2.06 -6.98
N MET A 44 -2.76 3.35 -6.83
CA MET A 44 -2.21 3.95 -5.61
C MET A 44 -3.04 5.17 -5.19
N ALA A 45 -2.92 5.59 -3.94
CA ALA A 45 -3.52 6.79 -3.39
C ALA A 45 -2.65 7.30 -2.26
N SER A 46 -2.53 8.61 -2.13
CA SER A 46 -1.62 9.25 -1.17
C SER A 46 -2.17 10.61 -0.77
N VAL A 47 -1.58 11.29 0.21
CA VAL A 47 -1.98 12.67 0.59
C VAL A 47 -1.30 13.75 -0.25
N SER A 48 -0.21 13.41 -0.95
CA SER A 48 0.61 14.41 -1.65
C SER A 48 0.17 14.61 -3.09
N HIS A 49 -0.27 15.82 -3.45
CA HIS A 49 -0.62 16.18 -4.83
C HIS A 49 0.53 15.95 -5.84
N ASN A 50 1.79 16.06 -5.37
CA ASN A 50 2.97 15.77 -6.18
C ASN A 50 3.06 14.28 -6.51
N PHE A 51 2.58 13.41 -5.62
CA PHE A 51 2.47 11.98 -5.87
C PHE A 51 1.57 11.73 -7.09
N ARG A 52 0.43 12.42 -7.22
CA ARG A 52 -0.40 12.32 -8.44
C ARG A 52 0.38 12.53 -9.71
N ASN A 53 1.10 13.64 -9.79
CA ASN A 53 1.69 14.09 -11.04
C ASN A 53 2.88 13.20 -11.42
N ASN A 54 3.61 12.72 -10.42
CA ASN A 54 4.74 11.82 -10.60
C ASN A 54 4.31 10.40 -11.02
N TYR A 55 3.14 9.93 -10.61
CA TYR A 55 2.68 8.55 -10.86
C TYR A 55 1.51 8.42 -11.86
N ARG A 56 0.91 9.53 -12.32
CA ARG A 56 -0.07 9.53 -13.42
C ARG A 56 0.54 8.91 -14.68
N GLY A 57 -0.09 7.86 -15.20
CA GLY A 57 0.31 7.22 -16.46
C GLY A 57 1.61 6.40 -16.38
N LYS A 58 2.15 6.17 -15.17
CA LYS A 58 3.27 5.24 -14.96
C LYS A 58 2.84 3.79 -15.22
N LYS A 59 3.84 2.98 -15.58
CA LYS A 59 3.69 1.56 -15.88
C LYS A 59 3.46 0.75 -14.61
N ILE A 60 2.73 -0.35 -14.73
CA ILE A 60 2.44 -1.30 -13.64
C ILE A 60 3.75 -1.76 -12.98
N TRP A 61 3.72 -1.88 -11.66
CA TRP A 61 4.76 -2.59 -10.90
C TRP A 61 4.30 -4.02 -10.67
N ILE A 62 5.21 -4.97 -10.89
CA ILE A 62 4.97 -6.36 -10.55
C ILE A 62 5.62 -6.64 -9.20
N ASN A 63 4.87 -7.25 -8.31
CA ASN A 63 5.27 -7.53 -6.95
C ASN A 63 5.20 -9.05 -6.73
N PHE A 64 6.21 -9.62 -6.08
CA PHE A 64 6.19 -10.99 -5.61
C PHE A 64 6.30 -10.99 -4.09
N LEU A 65 5.25 -11.47 -3.44
CA LEU A 65 5.21 -11.60 -2.00
C LEU A 65 5.59 -13.03 -1.62
N GLN A 66 6.60 -13.18 -0.77
CA GLN A 66 7.13 -14.47 -0.34
C GLN A 66 7.17 -14.56 1.19
N PRO A 67 6.13 -15.16 1.81
CA PRO A 67 6.13 -15.45 3.24
C PRO A 67 7.25 -16.42 3.62
N ARG A 68 7.94 -16.15 4.73
CA ARG A 68 9.02 -16.98 5.28
C ARG A 68 8.51 -17.82 6.45
N ARG A 69 9.24 -18.89 6.78
CA ARG A 69 8.94 -19.75 7.95
C ARG A 69 8.99 -18.96 9.27
N SER A 70 9.85 -17.95 9.37
CA SER A 70 9.93 -17.05 10.53
C SER A 70 8.67 -16.20 10.75
N GLY A 71 7.81 -16.10 9.75
CA GLY A 71 6.66 -15.19 9.71
C GLY A 71 6.97 -13.87 9.00
N ASN A 72 8.22 -13.57 8.68
CA ASN A 72 8.60 -12.42 7.86
C ASN A 72 8.06 -12.56 6.43
N LEU A 73 8.02 -11.46 5.70
CA LEU A 73 7.55 -11.38 4.32
C LEU A 73 8.64 -10.73 3.47
N VAL A 74 9.01 -11.35 2.35
CA VAL A 74 9.88 -10.71 1.36
C VAL A 74 9.00 -10.14 0.26
N LEU A 75 9.12 -8.84 0.00
CA LEU A 75 8.50 -8.17 -1.14
C LEU A 75 9.59 -7.90 -2.17
N ARG A 76 9.47 -8.53 -3.33
CA ARG A 76 10.27 -8.20 -4.51
C ARG A 76 9.39 -7.38 -5.44
N THR A 77 9.94 -6.33 -6.04
CA THR A 77 9.22 -5.43 -6.94
C THR A 77 10.03 -5.26 -8.21
N LEU A 78 9.39 -5.50 -9.36
CA LEU A 78 9.94 -5.26 -10.68
C LEU A 78 9.27 -4.04 -11.29
N THR A 79 10.08 -3.04 -11.65
CA THR A 79 9.62 -1.79 -12.27
C THR A 79 10.32 -1.56 -13.60
N GLU A 80 9.67 -0.81 -14.50
CA GLU A 80 10.28 -0.39 -15.76
C GLU A 80 10.65 1.10 -15.68
N LYS A 81 11.92 1.41 -15.93
CA LYS A 81 12.47 2.77 -15.87
C LYS A 81 13.20 3.08 -17.17
N GLY A 82 12.53 3.81 -18.05
CA GLY A 82 13.05 4.07 -19.40
C GLY A 82 13.14 2.79 -20.22
N SER A 83 14.36 2.33 -20.51
CA SER A 83 14.65 1.08 -21.24
C SER A 83 15.04 -0.08 -20.33
N SER A 84 15.29 0.14 -19.04
CA SER A 84 15.73 -0.90 -18.10
C SER A 84 14.59 -1.46 -17.24
N CYS A 85 14.80 -2.69 -16.76
CA CYS A 85 13.99 -3.32 -15.73
C CYS A 85 14.79 -3.33 -14.42
N GLU A 86 14.28 -2.63 -13.40
CA GLU A 86 14.91 -2.55 -12.08
C GLU A 86 14.14 -3.46 -11.11
N GLU A 87 14.86 -4.32 -10.40
CA GLU A 87 14.32 -5.16 -9.33
C GLU A 87 14.80 -4.66 -7.97
N ASP A 88 13.84 -4.41 -7.09
CA ASP A 88 14.08 -4.12 -5.67
C ASP A 88 13.55 -5.27 -4.81
N ALA A 89 14.22 -5.53 -3.69
CA ALA A 89 13.75 -6.51 -2.69
C ALA A 89 13.84 -5.91 -1.28
N ILE A 90 12.77 -6.05 -0.51
CA ILE A 90 12.72 -5.64 0.89
C ILE A 90 12.25 -6.79 1.78
N VAL A 91 12.86 -6.89 2.96
CA VAL A 91 12.41 -7.78 4.02
C VAL A 91 11.48 -7.00 4.94
N LEU A 92 10.26 -7.50 5.06
CA LEU A 92 9.22 -7.02 5.95
C LEU A 92 9.18 -7.97 7.17
N GLU A 93 9.70 -7.48 8.28
CA GLU A 93 9.72 -8.18 9.56
C GLU A 93 8.34 -8.23 10.16
N LYS A 94 7.97 -9.41 10.68
CA LYS A 94 6.69 -9.56 11.40
C LYS A 94 6.67 -8.68 12.65
N THR A 95 5.47 -8.27 13.04
CA THR A 95 5.22 -7.69 14.35
C THR A 95 4.32 -8.62 15.16
N GLU A 96 3.95 -8.20 16.37
CA GLU A 96 2.93 -8.89 17.17
C GLU A 96 1.56 -8.90 16.48
N ASP A 97 1.28 -7.88 15.67
CA ASP A 97 0.09 -7.84 14.85
C ASP A 97 0.35 -8.56 13.51
N PRO A 98 -0.37 -9.64 13.20
CA PRO A 98 -0.14 -10.44 11.99
C PRO A 98 -0.27 -9.66 10.68
N ALA A 99 -1.04 -8.57 10.67
CA ALA A 99 -1.28 -7.75 9.50
C ALA A 99 -0.32 -6.55 9.39
N LEU A 100 0.59 -6.35 10.34
CA LEU A 100 1.56 -5.26 10.34
C LEU A 100 2.99 -5.80 10.27
N PHE A 101 3.75 -5.22 9.35
CA PHE A 101 5.17 -5.50 9.16
C PHE A 101 6.00 -4.21 9.20
N ARG A 102 7.28 -4.35 9.55
CA ARG A 102 8.28 -3.27 9.53
C ARG A 102 9.40 -3.63 8.56
N ILE A 103 10.01 -2.65 7.90
CA ILE A 103 11.23 -2.89 7.12
C ILE A 103 12.40 -2.96 8.11
N SER A 104 13.17 -4.05 8.02
CA SER A 104 14.23 -4.42 8.97
C SER A 104 15.23 -3.30 9.30
N ASN A 105 15.44 -2.35 8.38
CA ASN A 105 16.43 -1.28 8.51
C ASN A 105 15.81 0.13 8.60
N LYS A 106 14.48 0.25 8.79
CA LYS A 106 13.78 1.54 8.90
C LYS A 106 12.82 1.55 10.06
N ARG A 107 13.24 2.16 11.18
CA ARG A 107 12.47 2.21 12.44
C ARG A 107 11.05 2.74 12.27
N SER A 108 10.80 3.70 11.39
CA SER A 108 9.48 4.31 11.20
C SER A 108 8.70 3.78 9.99
N SER A 109 9.10 2.64 9.42
CA SER A 109 8.38 2.02 8.30
C SER A 109 7.23 1.15 8.77
N GLU A 110 6.12 1.24 8.03
CA GLU A 110 4.92 0.46 8.29
C GLU A 110 4.39 -0.14 6.99
N PHE A 111 4.07 -1.42 7.02
CA PHE A 111 3.43 -2.14 5.92
C PHE A 111 2.23 -2.92 6.49
N HIS A 112 1.03 -2.40 6.27
CA HIS A 112 -0.23 -2.96 6.77
C HIS A 112 -0.96 -3.69 5.66
N LEU A 113 -1.30 -4.95 5.87
CA LEU A 113 -2.23 -5.67 5.01
C LEU A 113 -3.66 -5.29 5.42
N VAL A 114 -4.21 -4.31 4.72
CA VAL A 114 -5.51 -3.71 5.05
C VAL A 114 -6.65 -4.68 4.76
N LYS A 115 -6.65 -5.27 3.55
CA LYS A 115 -7.72 -6.19 3.14
C LYS A 115 -7.30 -7.06 1.97
N THR A 116 -7.67 -8.34 1.99
CA THR A 116 -7.43 -9.26 0.87
C THR A 116 -8.46 -10.38 0.82
N ASN A 117 -8.72 -10.88 -0.39
CA ASN A 117 -9.40 -12.16 -0.59
C ASN A 117 -8.46 -13.24 -1.16
N TYR A 118 -7.15 -12.98 -1.15
CA TYR A 118 -6.04 -13.83 -1.62
C TYR A 118 -5.99 -14.12 -3.13
N ARG A 119 -7.16 -14.26 -3.77
CA ARG A 119 -7.34 -14.71 -5.16
C ARG A 119 -7.55 -13.57 -6.16
N GLY A 120 -8.05 -12.43 -5.70
CA GLY A 120 -8.40 -11.31 -6.57
C GLY A 120 -7.57 -10.08 -6.27
N TYR A 121 -7.54 -9.67 -5.00
CA TYR A 121 -6.93 -8.40 -4.60
C TYR A 121 -6.22 -8.48 -3.25
N LEU A 122 -5.29 -7.55 -3.06
CA LEU A 122 -4.64 -7.24 -1.81
C LEU A 122 -4.53 -5.70 -1.73
N ILE A 123 -5.02 -5.11 -0.65
CA ILE A 123 -4.88 -3.68 -0.36
C ILE A 123 -3.87 -3.53 0.77
N VAL A 124 -2.88 -2.70 0.55
CA VAL A 124 -1.78 -2.45 1.49
C VAL A 124 -1.72 -0.97 1.80
N TYR A 125 -1.59 -0.62 3.07
CA TYR A 125 -1.22 0.73 3.49
C TYR A 125 0.24 0.73 3.92
N ALA A 126 0.99 1.73 3.48
CA ALA A 126 2.44 1.72 3.52
C ALA A 126 3.00 3.11 3.85
N ARG A 127 3.98 3.19 4.75
CA ARG A 127 4.75 4.40 5.07
C ARG A 127 6.24 4.10 5.06
N ASN A 128 7.03 5.06 4.56
CA ASN A 128 8.51 5.02 4.56
C ASN A 128 9.13 3.82 3.83
N ILE A 129 8.43 3.30 2.82
CA ILE A 129 8.82 2.05 2.16
C ILE A 129 9.96 2.27 1.18
N TYR A 130 9.99 3.41 0.50
CA TYR A 130 11.00 3.75 -0.49
C TYR A 130 11.91 4.87 0.03
N PRO A 131 13.26 4.74 -0.06
CA PRO A 131 14.20 5.77 0.41
C PRO A 131 14.07 7.14 -0.28
N TRP A 132 13.64 7.15 -1.54
CA TRP A 132 13.52 8.36 -2.37
C TRP A 132 12.17 9.07 -2.24
N GLN A 133 11.32 8.63 -1.30
CA GLN A 133 10.03 9.27 -1.04
C GLN A 133 10.07 9.87 0.37
N ASN A 134 9.66 11.14 0.48
CA ASN A 134 9.30 11.73 1.78
C ASN A 134 8.28 10.83 2.48
N GLU A 135 8.12 10.98 3.80
CA GLU A 135 7.34 10.11 4.68
C GLU A 135 5.81 10.14 4.44
N VAL A 136 5.41 9.88 3.20
CA VAL A 136 4.04 10.04 2.72
C VAL A 136 3.38 8.67 2.73
N PRO A 137 2.22 8.51 3.37
CA PRO A 137 1.47 7.28 3.31
C PRO A 137 0.95 7.00 1.89
N ILE A 138 1.00 5.74 1.51
CA ILE A 138 0.46 5.25 0.24
C ILE A 138 -0.45 4.06 0.52
N LEU A 139 -1.65 4.11 -0.02
CA LEU A 139 -2.52 2.95 -0.14
C LEU A 139 -2.30 2.34 -1.52
N PHE A 140 -1.89 1.08 -1.57
CA PHE A 140 -1.72 0.31 -2.79
C PHE A 140 -2.89 -0.63 -2.99
N LEU A 141 -3.35 -0.76 -4.24
CA LEU A 141 -4.21 -1.84 -4.68
C LEU A 141 -3.41 -2.78 -5.58
N TYR A 142 -3.24 -4.01 -5.11
CA TYR A 142 -2.66 -5.11 -5.85
C TYR A 142 -3.74 -6.03 -6.38
N GLY A 143 -3.62 -6.45 -7.64
CA GLY A 143 -4.48 -7.44 -8.29
C GLY A 143 -3.70 -8.69 -8.67
N ARG A 144 -4.34 -9.87 -8.67
CA ARG A 144 -3.76 -11.09 -9.28
C ARG A 144 -3.72 -11.03 -10.81
N SER A 145 -4.43 -10.06 -11.39
CA SER A 145 -4.44 -9.73 -12.81
C SER A 145 -4.16 -8.24 -12.98
N ILE A 146 -3.68 -7.87 -14.16
CA ILE A 146 -3.56 -6.48 -14.61
C ILE A 146 -4.93 -5.77 -14.68
N PHE A 147 -6.02 -6.53 -14.73
CA PHE A 147 -7.38 -6.01 -14.71
C PHE A 147 -8.00 -6.18 -13.32
N THR A 148 -8.54 -5.09 -12.78
CA THR A 148 -9.23 -5.09 -11.49
C THR A 148 -10.73 -4.99 -11.67
N LYS A 149 -11.49 -5.82 -10.94
CA LYS A 149 -12.96 -5.81 -10.95
C LYS A 149 -13.52 -4.50 -10.37
N LEU A 150 -14.67 -4.04 -10.88
CA LEU A 150 -15.32 -2.82 -10.43
C LEU A 150 -15.62 -2.83 -8.91
N CYS A 151 -16.12 -3.94 -8.37
CA CYS A 151 -16.39 -4.06 -6.93
C CYS A 151 -15.13 -3.88 -6.08
N THR A 152 -13.97 -4.40 -6.53
CA THR A 152 -12.68 -4.19 -5.86
C THR A 152 -12.25 -2.73 -5.91
N MET A 153 -12.42 -2.06 -7.06
CA MET A 153 -12.14 -0.63 -7.18
C MET A 153 -13.05 0.21 -6.28
N THR A 154 -14.33 -0.14 -6.17
CA THR A 154 -15.28 0.55 -5.28
C THR A 154 -14.89 0.39 -3.82
N LEU A 155 -14.51 -0.82 -3.39
CA LEU A 155 -13.98 -1.06 -2.05
C LEU A 155 -12.74 -0.21 -1.78
N TYR A 156 -11.80 -0.19 -2.73
CA TYR A 156 -10.57 0.59 -2.62
C TYR A 156 -10.87 2.09 -2.46
N ARG A 157 -11.75 2.67 -3.29
CA ARG A 157 -12.14 4.09 -3.20
C ARG A 157 -12.79 4.45 -1.87
N ARG A 158 -13.58 3.54 -1.29
CA ARG A 158 -14.14 3.74 0.06
C ARG A 158 -13.03 3.85 1.12
N LEU A 159 -12.02 2.99 1.03
CA LEU A 159 -10.86 3.02 1.93
C LEU A 159 -10.01 4.29 1.74
N VAL A 160 -9.80 4.73 0.50
CA VAL A 160 -9.12 6.00 0.20
C VAL A 160 -9.82 7.16 0.91
N ARG A 161 -11.15 7.24 0.81
CA ARG A 161 -11.94 8.30 1.47
C ARG A 161 -11.91 8.21 2.98
N SER A 162 -12.06 7.00 3.55
CA SER A 162 -12.03 6.83 5.01
C SER A 162 -10.67 7.21 5.62
N LEU A 163 -9.59 6.96 4.86
CA LEU A 163 -8.22 7.34 5.26
C LEU A 163 -7.85 8.78 4.89
N GLN A 164 -8.80 9.57 4.36
CA GLN A 164 -8.60 10.96 3.94
C GLN A 164 -7.42 11.13 2.96
N LEU A 165 -7.19 10.12 2.12
CA LEU A 165 -6.20 10.17 1.04
C LEU A 165 -6.84 10.76 -0.21
N SER A 166 -6.07 11.43 -1.07
CA SER A 166 -6.55 11.80 -2.40
C SER A 166 -6.44 10.59 -3.35
N GLU A 167 -7.46 10.38 -4.20
CA GLU A 167 -7.44 9.33 -5.23
C GLU A 167 -6.38 9.66 -6.30
N GLU A 168 -5.21 9.01 -6.26
CA GLU A 168 -4.06 9.43 -7.06
C GLU A 168 -3.22 8.27 -7.63
N GLY A 169 -3.55 7.89 -8.87
CA GLY A 169 -2.72 7.04 -9.74
C GLY A 169 -3.35 5.69 -10.08
N LEU A 170 -4.10 5.63 -11.19
CA LEU A 170 -4.39 4.35 -11.85
C LEU A 170 -3.18 3.96 -12.68
N PHE A 171 -2.56 2.83 -12.36
CA PHE A 171 -1.45 2.29 -13.12
C PHE A 171 -2.03 1.64 -14.36
N ARG A 172 -1.51 2.03 -15.53
CA ARG A 172 -1.96 1.48 -16.80
C ARG A 172 -0.88 0.56 -17.34
N LEU A 173 -1.30 -0.60 -17.82
CA LEU A 173 -0.42 -1.38 -18.69
C LEU A 173 -0.33 -0.63 -20.02
N ARG A 174 0.86 -0.09 -20.34
CA ARG A 174 1.19 0.30 -21.72
C ARG A 174 1.86 -0.88 -22.38
N LYS A 175 1.28 -1.39 -23.47
CA LYS A 175 1.94 -2.39 -24.31
C LYS A 175 2.87 -1.68 -25.32
N PRO A 176 4.05 -2.23 -25.61
CA PRO A 176 4.66 -3.38 -24.92
C PRO A 176 5.17 -3.02 -23.51
N TRP A 177 4.94 -3.90 -22.52
CA TRP A 177 5.56 -3.80 -21.20
C TRP A 177 6.81 -4.67 -21.22
N LYS A 178 7.99 -4.03 -21.25
CA LYS A 178 9.25 -4.70 -21.62
C LYS A 178 9.70 -5.73 -20.59
N CYS A 179 9.29 -5.54 -19.34
CA CYS A 179 9.66 -6.40 -18.22
C CYS A 179 8.71 -7.61 -18.03
N LEU A 180 7.77 -7.86 -18.95
CA LEU A 180 6.84 -9.00 -18.90
C LEU A 180 7.53 -10.32 -19.29
N ASN A 181 8.62 -10.71 -18.63
CA ASN A 181 9.15 -12.07 -18.72
C ASN A 181 9.01 -12.77 -17.36
N ILE A 182 7.76 -13.16 -17.07
CA ILE A 182 7.29 -13.65 -15.75
C ILE A 182 7.82 -15.07 -15.45
N ASP A 183 8.18 -15.84 -16.47
CA ASP A 183 8.46 -17.29 -16.34
C ASP A 183 9.72 -17.62 -15.52
N ASN A 184 10.62 -16.66 -15.35
CA ASN A 184 11.88 -16.83 -14.62
C ASN A 184 11.92 -16.13 -13.25
N TRP A 185 11.02 -15.19 -12.98
CA TRP A 185 11.17 -14.32 -11.82
C TRP A 185 10.72 -14.96 -10.50
N GLY A 186 9.58 -15.66 -10.51
CA GLY A 186 9.07 -16.39 -9.34
C GLY A 186 9.84 -17.67 -9.00
N LYS A 187 10.72 -18.12 -9.89
CA LYS A 187 11.53 -19.35 -9.74
C LYS A 187 12.96 -19.07 -9.26
N LYS A 188 13.46 -17.84 -9.36
CA LYS A 188 14.75 -17.43 -8.79
C LYS A 188 14.59 -17.31 -7.26
N ASN A 189 15.16 -18.27 -6.53
CA ASN A 189 15.24 -18.40 -5.06
C ASN A 189 13.97 -18.91 -4.33
N PRO A 190 13.67 -20.22 -4.43
CA PRO A 190 12.87 -20.90 -3.43
C PRO A 190 13.72 -21.16 -2.18
N LEU A 191 13.32 -20.55 -1.06
CA LEU A 191 13.63 -21.02 0.30
C LEU A 191 15.13 -21.25 0.63
N SER A 192 15.85 -20.16 0.87
CA SER A 192 16.76 -20.12 2.02
C SER A 192 15.99 -19.58 3.23
#